data_AF-A0A1N6E7K0-F1
#
_entry.id   AF-A0A1N6E7K0-F1
#
_cell.length_a   1.000
_cell.length_b   1.000
_cell.length_c   1.000
_cell.angle_alpha   90.00
_cell.angle_beta   90.00
_cell.angle_gamma   90.00
#
_symmetry.space_group_name_H-M   'P 1'
#
loop_
_entity.id
_entity.type
_entity.pdbx_description
1 polymer ?
#
loop_
_entity_poly.entity_id
_entity_poly.type
_entity_poly.pdbx_seq_one_letter_code
_entity_poly.pdbx_strand_id
1 'polypeptide(L)'
;MVDPVTTRIWTYRAAFLGLCTLFAFFRLLPLDTTAGGIPGPDLMLALTLAWVLRRPAFVPPALLVLVFLTADLIFHRPPGLWTLLVLLGCEFLRARQALSRELPFPLEWAMAGMVMVALMLANMAVLALFMVPRPPMGVAAMQMGVTILTYPVVVAASHMLFGLRKAAPGEVDALGHRL
;
A
#
# COMPACT_ATOMS: atom_id res chain seq x y z
N MET A 1 -33.30 4.81 -0.07
CA MET A 1 -32.70 4.35 -1.34
C MET A 1 -31.22 4.65 -1.23
N VAL A 2 -30.34 3.64 -1.18
CA VAL A 2 -28.89 3.89 -1.07
C VAL A 2 -28.37 4.17 -2.48
N ASP A 3 -27.71 5.31 -2.68
CA ASP A 3 -27.14 5.66 -3.98
C ASP A 3 -26.13 4.59 -4.43
N PRO A 4 -26.18 4.15 -5.70
CA PRO A 4 -25.31 3.08 -6.23
C PRO A 4 -23.82 3.43 -6.12
N VAL A 5 -23.49 4.72 -6.13
CA VAL A 5 -22.15 5.28 -5.90
C VAL A 5 -21.64 4.96 -4.50
N THR A 6 -22.46 5.26 -3.49
CA THR A 6 -22.12 5.08 -2.08
C THR A 6 -21.90 3.59 -1.80
N THR A 7 -22.82 2.73 -2.27
CA THR A 7 -22.69 1.28 -2.16
C THR A 7 -21.37 0.80 -2.74
N ARG A 8 -21.00 1.26 -3.95
CA ARG A 8 -19.75 0.88 -4.60
C ARG A 8 -18.51 1.27 -3.78
N ILE A 9 -18.46 2.49 -3.24
CA ILE A 9 -17.34 2.94 -2.39
C ILE A 9 -17.20 2.07 -1.15
N TRP A 10 -18.30 1.77 -0.46
CA TRP A 10 -18.28 0.92 0.72
C TRP A 10 -17.86 -0.52 0.41
N THR A 11 -18.29 -1.08 -0.72
CA THR A 11 -17.84 -2.40 -1.18
C THR A 11 -16.32 -2.45 -1.39
N TYR A 12 -15.75 -1.44 -2.07
CA TYR A 12 -14.29 -1.39 -2.25
C TYR A 12 -13.54 -1.15 -0.93
N ARG A 13 -14.06 -0.33 -0.02
CA ARG A 13 -13.48 -0.16 1.32
C ARG A 13 -13.47 -1.46 2.12
N ALA A 14 -14.58 -2.20 2.08
CA ALA A 14 -14.69 -3.52 2.71
C ALA A 14 -13.73 -4.52 2.06
N ALA A 15 -13.60 -4.52 0.73
CA ALA A 15 -12.65 -5.38 0.02
C ALA A 15 -11.19 -5.05 0.38
N PHE A 16 -10.83 -3.76 0.44
CA PHE A 16 -9.51 -3.33 0.88
C PHE A 16 -9.20 -3.83 2.30
N LEU A 17 -10.12 -3.56 3.23
CA LEU A 17 -9.96 -3.98 4.62
C LEU A 17 -9.88 -5.51 4.74
N GLY A 18 -10.71 -6.25 4.00
CA GLY A 18 -10.68 -7.72 3.94
C GLY A 18 -9.37 -8.26 3.40
N LEU A 19 -8.83 -7.69 2.32
CA LEU A 19 -7.53 -8.08 1.77
C LEU A 19 -6.38 -7.78 2.72
N CYS A 20 -6.36 -6.59 3.34
CA CYS A 20 -5.36 -6.24 4.34
C CYS A 20 -5.41 -7.18 5.54
N THR A 21 -6.63 -7.52 6.01
CA THR A 21 -6.83 -8.48 7.10
C THR A 21 -6.35 -9.88 6.70
N LEU A 22 -6.65 -10.32 5.48
CA LEU A 22 -6.21 -11.60 4.94
C LEU A 22 -4.69 -11.68 4.84
N PHE A 23 -4.03 -10.64 4.33
CA PHE A 23 -2.57 -10.57 4.27
C PHE A 23 -1.95 -10.51 5.66
N ALA A 24 -2.56 -9.77 6.60
CA ALA A 24 -2.11 -9.77 7.97
C ALA A 24 -2.24 -11.16 8.63
N PHE A 25 -3.34 -11.87 8.36
CA PHE A 25 -3.55 -13.23 8.82
C PHE A 25 -2.51 -14.21 8.26
N PHE A 26 -2.25 -14.19 6.95
CA PHE A 26 -1.20 -15.04 6.36
C PHE A 26 0.19 -14.74 6.90
N ARG A 27 0.45 -13.48 7.30
CA ARG A 27 1.71 -13.08 7.92
C ARG A 27 1.82 -13.50 9.38
N LEU A 28 0.71 -13.64 10.08
CA LEU A 28 0.65 -14.16 11.45
C LEU A 28 0.81 -15.68 11.51
N LEU A 29 0.40 -16.38 10.45
CA LEU A 29 0.64 -17.81 10.36
C LEU A 29 2.16 -18.06 10.46
N PRO A 30 2.61 -18.97 11.34
CA PRO A 30 3.99 -19.42 11.37
C PRO A 30 4.19 -20.35 10.16
N LEU A 31 4.13 -19.77 8.96
CA LEU A 31 4.64 -20.39 7.76
C LEU A 31 6.14 -20.45 8.00
N ASP A 32 6.67 -21.64 8.27
CA ASP A 32 8.10 -21.93 8.47
C ASP A 32 8.93 -21.37 7.30
N THR A 33 9.20 -20.07 7.35
CA THR A 33 10.12 -19.33 6.48
C THR A 33 11.50 -19.22 7.14
N THR A 34 11.62 -19.83 8.32
CA THR A 34 12.83 -19.96 9.15
C THR A 34 13.73 -21.10 8.65
N ALA A 35 14.39 -20.86 7.51
CA ALA A 35 15.67 -21.48 7.16
C ALA A 35 16.33 -20.71 5.99
N GLY A 36 16.93 -19.54 6.26
CA GLY A 36 17.78 -18.83 5.29
C GLY A 36 17.11 -18.36 3.98
N GLY A 37 15.78 -18.32 3.92
CA GLY A 37 15.02 -17.95 2.73
C GLY A 37 14.96 -16.44 2.48
N ILE A 38 14.55 -16.09 1.25
CA ILE A 38 14.27 -14.72 0.82
C ILE A 38 13.12 -14.14 1.68
N PRO A 39 13.25 -12.93 2.27
CA PRO A 39 12.18 -12.33 3.06
C PRO A 39 10.93 -12.07 2.19
N GLY A 40 9.76 -12.42 2.71
CA GLY A 40 8.49 -12.25 2.01
C GLY A 40 8.13 -10.77 1.75
N PRO A 41 7.43 -10.47 0.64
CA PRO A 41 7.06 -9.11 0.28
C PRO A 41 6.08 -8.48 1.27
N ASP A 42 6.12 -7.15 1.40
CA ASP A 42 5.08 -6.38 2.09
C ASP A 42 3.88 -6.17 1.15
N LEU A 43 3.02 -7.18 1.08
CA LEU A 43 1.81 -7.17 0.24
C LEU A 43 0.83 -6.08 0.66
N MET A 44 0.77 -5.72 1.94
CA MET A 44 -0.11 -4.65 2.43
C MET A 44 0.34 -3.31 1.87
N LEU A 45 1.64 -3.01 1.90
CA LEU A 45 2.20 -1.80 1.30
C LEU A 45 1.94 -1.75 -0.21
N ALA A 46 2.28 -2.84 -0.92
CA ALA A 46 2.12 -2.91 -2.38
C ALA A 46 0.66 -2.72 -2.81
N LEU A 47 -0.28 -3.37 -2.11
CA LEU A 47 -1.71 -3.21 -2.36
C LEU A 47 -2.17 -1.77 -2.12
N THR A 48 -1.73 -1.17 -1.01
CA THR A 48 -2.11 0.19 -0.63
C THR A 48 -1.66 1.21 -1.68
N LEU A 49 -0.39 1.16 -2.11
CA LEU A 49 0.10 2.08 -3.13
C LEU A 49 -0.63 1.86 -4.49
N ALA A 50 -0.88 0.61 -4.86
CA ALA A 50 -1.60 0.28 -6.10
C ALA A 50 -3.04 0.83 -6.10
N TRP A 51 -3.75 0.72 -4.97
CA TRP A 51 -5.13 1.20 -4.86
C TRP A 51 -5.20 2.72 -4.77
N VAL A 52 -4.27 3.35 -4.04
CA VAL A 52 -4.16 4.82 -3.96
C VAL A 52 -3.90 5.43 -5.33
N LEU A 53 -2.98 4.86 -6.13
CA LEU A 53 -2.68 5.35 -7.48
C LEU A 53 -3.85 5.19 -8.47
N ARG A 54 -4.70 4.18 -8.28
CA ARG A 54 -5.83 3.91 -9.20
C ARG A 54 -7.10 4.66 -8.84
N ARG A 55 -7.49 4.64 -7.56
CA ARG A 55 -8.74 5.22 -7.05
C ARG A 55 -8.55 5.64 -5.58
N PRO A 56 -8.02 6.85 -5.31
CA PRO A 56 -7.73 7.30 -3.94
C PRO A 56 -9.00 7.42 -3.07
N ALA A 57 -10.17 7.61 -3.68
CA ALA A 57 -11.46 7.71 -2.99
C ALA A 57 -11.84 6.42 -2.22
N PHE A 58 -11.36 5.26 -2.67
CA PHE A 58 -11.65 3.98 -2.02
C PHE A 58 -10.78 3.71 -0.79
N VAL A 59 -9.63 4.36 -0.69
CA VAL A 59 -8.73 4.23 0.46
C VAL A 59 -8.64 5.60 1.14
N PRO A 60 -9.61 6.01 1.97
CA PRO A 60 -9.50 7.27 2.68
C PRO A 60 -8.35 7.22 3.72
N PRO A 61 -7.71 8.35 4.05
CA PRO A 61 -6.64 8.43 5.05
C PRO A 61 -7.00 7.74 6.38
N ALA A 62 -8.24 7.95 6.87
CA ALA A 62 -8.71 7.34 8.10
C ALA A 62 -8.73 5.80 8.05
N LEU A 63 -9.12 5.19 6.92
CA LEU A 63 -9.11 3.74 6.75
C LEU A 63 -7.68 3.20 6.71
N LEU A 64 -6.78 3.91 6.02
CA LEU A 64 -5.36 3.56 5.96
C LEU A 64 -4.74 3.59 7.36
N VAL A 65 -4.97 4.66 8.12
CA VAL A 65 -4.49 4.78 9.50
C VAL A 65 -5.02 3.65 10.36
N LEU A 66 -6.31 3.34 10.28
CA LEU A 66 -6.90 2.24 11.06
C LEU A 66 -6.24 0.89 10.73
N VAL A 67 -6.06 0.56 9.44
CA VAL A 67 -5.47 -0.71 9.01
C VAL A 67 -3.99 -0.82 9.41
N PHE A 68 -3.18 0.21 9.16
CA PHE A 68 -1.76 0.13 9.46
C PHE A 68 -1.47 0.27 10.95
N LEU A 69 -2.26 1.05 11.71
CA LEU A 69 -2.07 1.18 13.14
C LEU A 69 -2.41 -0.14 13.85
N THR A 70 -3.50 -0.80 13.46
CA THR A 70 -3.83 -2.14 13.97
C THR A 70 -2.76 -3.15 13.57
N ALA A 71 -2.24 -3.10 12.34
CA ALA A 71 -1.13 -3.94 11.93
C ALA A 71 0.14 -3.70 12.76
N ASP A 72 0.49 -2.44 13.05
CA ASP A 72 1.65 -2.09 13.88
C ASP A 72 1.54 -2.69 15.28
N LEU A 73 0.34 -2.64 15.88
CA LEU A 73 0.04 -3.26 17.18
C LEU A 73 0.14 -4.79 17.12
N ILE A 74 -0.48 -5.42 16.11
CA ILE A 74 -0.52 -6.88 15.94
C ILE A 74 0.88 -7.45 15.70
N PHE A 75 1.71 -6.78 14.91
CA PHE A 75 3.06 -7.23 14.57
C PHE A 75 4.13 -6.78 15.58
N HIS A 76 3.73 -6.21 16.72
CA HIS A 76 4.64 -5.68 17.74
C HIS A 76 5.71 -4.73 17.16
N ARG A 77 5.33 -3.95 16.14
CA ARG A 77 6.16 -2.89 15.57
C ARG A 77 6.00 -1.61 16.42
N PRO A 78 6.94 -0.65 16.33
CA PRO A 78 6.76 0.66 16.97
C PRO A 78 5.44 1.29 16.50
N PRO A 79 4.47 1.47 17.41
CA PRO A 79 3.10 1.79 17.04
C PRO A 79 3.04 3.15 16.34
N GLY A 80 2.42 3.19 15.16
CA GLY A 80 2.14 4.43 14.43
C GLY A 80 3.29 4.95 13.56
N LEU A 81 4.52 4.45 13.70
CA LEU A 81 5.65 4.91 12.89
C LEU A 81 5.48 4.49 11.43
N TRP A 82 5.24 3.21 11.18
CA TRP A 82 5.04 2.72 9.81
C TRP A 82 3.73 3.26 9.24
N THR A 83 2.68 3.31 10.05
CA THR A 83 1.41 3.97 9.69
C THR A 83 1.60 5.39 9.19
N LEU A 84 2.35 6.23 9.91
CA LEU A 84 2.62 7.61 9.54
C LEU A 84 3.39 7.69 8.21
N LEU A 85 4.43 6.86 8.06
CA LEU A 85 5.24 6.83 6.86
C LEU A 85 4.42 6.42 5.63
N VAL A 86 3.62 5.34 5.74
CA VAL A 86 2.76 4.90 4.66
C VAL A 86 1.71 5.95 4.31
N LEU A 87 1.13 6.62 5.32
CA LEU A 87 0.20 7.71 5.09
C LEU A 87 0.87 8.85 4.31
N LEU A 88 2.04 9.30 4.72
CA LEU A 88 2.81 10.35 4.02
C LEU A 88 3.16 9.94 2.58
N GLY A 89 3.59 8.70 2.38
CA GLY A 89 3.86 8.16 1.04
C GLY A 89 2.60 8.13 0.16
N CYS A 90 1.46 7.78 0.75
CA CYS A 90 0.19 7.80 0.04
C CYS A 90 -0.27 9.21 -0.30
N GLU A 91 -0.15 10.16 0.63
CA GLU A 91 -0.48 11.58 0.36
C GLU A 91 0.43 12.18 -0.71
N PHE A 92 1.72 11.83 -0.73
CA PHE A 92 2.64 12.21 -1.80
C PHE A 92 2.17 11.68 -3.17
N LEU A 93 1.71 10.43 -3.23
CA LEU A 93 1.16 9.86 -4.46
C LEU A 93 -0.20 10.48 -4.83
N ARG A 94 -1.06 10.81 -3.85
CA ARG A 94 -2.32 11.55 -4.08
C ARG A 94 -2.06 12.93 -4.68
N ALA A 95 -1.06 13.65 -4.18
CA ALA A 95 -0.68 14.95 -4.73
C ALA A 95 -0.18 14.86 -6.18
N ARG A 96 0.28 13.68 -6.62
CA ARG A 96 0.82 13.41 -7.96
C ARG A 96 -0.10 12.56 -8.84
N GLN A 97 -1.40 12.52 -8.52
CA GLN A 97 -2.40 11.75 -9.26
C GLN A 97 -2.47 12.15 -10.74
N ALA A 98 -2.53 13.46 -11.02
CA ALA A 98 -2.64 13.98 -12.38
C ALA A 98 -1.48 13.51 -13.26
N LEU A 99 -0.25 13.62 -12.74
CA LEU A 99 0.95 13.13 -13.42
C LEU A 99 0.87 11.61 -13.63
N SER A 100 0.51 10.85 -12.58
CA SER A 100 0.50 9.38 -12.59
C SER A 100 -0.52 8.75 -13.55
N ARG A 101 -1.57 9.49 -13.92
CA ARG A 101 -2.58 9.04 -14.90
C ARG A 101 -2.02 8.88 -16.29
N GLU A 102 -1.13 9.77 -16.70
CA GLU A 102 -0.55 9.80 -18.04
C GLU A 102 0.69 8.90 -18.18
N LEU A 103 1.26 8.45 -17.05
CA LEU A 103 2.47 7.64 -17.08
C LEU A 103 2.21 6.22 -17.59
N PRO A 104 3.12 5.70 -18.45
CA PRO A 104 3.14 4.30 -18.79
C PRO A 104 3.44 3.48 -17.54
N PHE A 105 2.98 2.23 -17.52
CA PHE A 105 3.08 1.35 -16.36
C PHE A 105 4.52 1.20 -15.79
N PRO A 106 5.59 1.07 -16.58
CA PRO A 106 6.95 0.98 -16.04
C PRO A 106 7.37 2.21 -15.22
N LEU A 107 6.90 3.40 -15.59
CA LEU A 107 7.23 4.64 -14.87
C LEU A 107 6.38 4.81 -13.60
N GLU A 108 5.12 4.35 -13.62
CA GLU A 108 4.33 4.20 -12.39
C GLU A 108 5.02 3.24 -11.41
N TRP A 109 5.50 2.11 -11.93
CA TRP A 109 6.21 1.12 -11.12
C TRP A 109 7.50 1.69 -10.54
N ALA A 110 8.27 2.46 -11.32
CA ALA A 110 9.45 3.16 -10.84
C ALA A 110 9.12 4.20 -9.77
N MET A 111 8.04 4.97 -9.93
CA MET A 111 7.58 5.94 -8.93
C MET A 111 7.15 5.25 -7.63
N ALA A 112 6.33 4.19 -7.74
CA ALA A 112 5.92 3.40 -6.58
C ALA A 112 7.13 2.80 -5.87
N GLY A 113 8.09 2.24 -6.63
CA GLY A 113 9.34 1.71 -6.09
C GLY A 113 10.18 2.77 -5.39
N MET A 114 10.29 3.97 -5.95
CA MET A 114 11.00 5.09 -5.31
C MET A 114 10.35 5.50 -3.99
N VAL A 115 9.01 5.57 -3.95
CA VAL A 115 8.27 5.83 -2.70
C VAL A 115 8.53 4.72 -1.69
N MET A 116 8.41 3.45 -2.08
CA MET A 116 8.67 2.31 -1.20
C MET A 116 10.09 2.34 -0.60
N VAL A 117 11.11 2.63 -1.42
CA VAL A 117 12.51 2.79 -0.95
C VAL A 117 12.62 3.98 0.01
N ALA A 118 12.02 5.11 -0.30
CA ALA A 118 12.03 6.27 0.58
C ALA A 118 11.39 5.96 1.95
N LEU A 119 10.28 5.22 1.97
CA LEU A 119 9.62 4.78 3.21
C LEU A 119 10.53 3.84 4.02
N MET A 120 11.21 2.90 3.37
CA MET A 120 12.19 2.01 4.03
C MET A 120 13.31 2.81 4.69
N LEU A 121 13.90 3.75 3.96
CA LEU A 121 15.02 4.57 4.44
C LEU A 121 14.57 5.48 5.58
N ALA A 122 13.40 6.11 5.46
CA ALA A 122 12.82 6.93 6.52
C ALA A 122 12.54 6.11 7.78
N ASN A 123 11.93 4.93 7.64
CA ASN A 123 11.71 3.99 8.74
C ASN A 123 13.03 3.64 9.42
N MET A 124 14.06 3.28 8.65
CA MET A 124 15.37 2.97 9.21
C MET A 124 16.04 4.15 9.91
N ALA A 125 15.94 5.37 9.35
CA ALA A 125 16.52 6.57 9.94
C ALA A 125 15.88 6.87 11.30
N VAL A 126 14.55 6.77 11.39
CA VAL A 126 13.83 6.98 12.65
C VAL A 126 14.18 5.88 13.65
N LEU A 127 14.16 4.60 13.27
CA LEU A 127 14.56 3.51 14.17
C LEU A 127 16.02 3.67 14.66
N ALA A 128 16.92 4.13 13.79
CA ALA A 128 18.31 4.41 14.16
C ALA A 128 18.42 5.54 15.18
N LEU A 129 17.69 6.64 14.95
CA LEU A 129 17.69 7.83 15.81
C LEU A 129 17.20 7.50 17.23
N PHE A 130 16.18 6.64 17.34
CA PHE A 130 15.61 6.20 18.61
C PHE A 130 16.28 4.93 19.18
N MET A 131 17.38 4.47 18.59
CA MET A 131 18.10 3.27 19.03
C MET A 131 17.23 1.99 19.11
N VAL A 132 16.15 1.92 18.31
CA VAL A 132 15.24 0.77 18.28
C VAL A 132 15.87 -0.36 17.46
N PRO A 133 15.76 -1.64 17.89
CA PRO A 133 16.23 -2.77 17.11
C PRO A 133 15.63 -2.76 15.70
N ARG A 134 16.52 -2.83 14.70
CA ARG A 134 16.16 -2.79 13.28
C ARG A 134 16.68 -4.03 12.56
N PRO A 135 15.99 -4.51 11.52
CA PRO A 135 16.50 -5.60 10.70
C PRO A 135 17.84 -5.23 10.05
N PRO A 136 18.72 -6.20 9.78
CA PRO A 136 19.95 -5.96 9.03
C PRO A 136 19.64 -5.31 7.68
N MET A 137 20.50 -4.36 7.27
CA MET A 137 20.29 -3.58 6.04
C MET A 137 20.05 -4.47 4.82
N GLY A 138 20.84 -5.54 4.66
CA GLY A 138 20.69 -6.47 3.54
C GLY A 138 19.33 -7.17 3.50
N VAL A 139 18.79 -7.57 4.65
CA VAL A 139 17.48 -8.25 4.74
C VAL A 139 16.35 -7.29 4.38
N ALA A 140 16.39 -6.06 4.92
CA ALA A 140 15.38 -5.06 4.60
C ALA A 140 15.43 -4.63 3.13
N ALA A 141 16.63 -4.45 2.57
CA ALA A 141 16.81 -4.13 1.15
C ALA A 141 16.29 -5.26 0.25
N MET A 142 16.56 -6.52 0.62
CA MET A 142 16.04 -7.68 -0.11
C MET A 142 14.52 -7.74 -0.04
N GLN A 143 13.94 -7.57 1.15
CA GLN A 143 12.49 -7.52 1.33
C GLN A 143 11.85 -6.41 0.49
N MET A 144 12.49 -5.24 0.46
CA MET A 144 12.02 -4.11 -0.33
C MET A 144 12.10 -4.41 -1.83
N GLY A 145 13.21 -4.99 -2.28
CA GLY A 145 13.37 -5.46 -3.67
C GLY A 145 12.28 -6.45 -4.07
N VAL A 146 12.00 -7.45 -3.24
CA VAL A 146 10.91 -8.42 -3.48
C VAL A 146 9.54 -7.72 -3.50
N THR A 147 9.30 -6.76 -2.61
CA THR A 147 8.05 -5.98 -2.57
C THR A 147 7.86 -5.17 -3.85
N ILE A 148 8.91 -4.51 -4.34
CA ILE A 148 8.91 -3.76 -5.60
C ILE A 148 8.65 -4.70 -6.78
N LEU A 149 9.33 -5.84 -6.86
CA LEU A 149 9.09 -6.85 -7.92
C LEU A 149 7.70 -7.46 -7.86
N THR A 150 7.09 -7.51 -6.67
CA THR A 150 5.73 -8.02 -6.46
C THR A 150 4.65 -6.99 -6.80
N TYR A 151 4.99 -5.69 -6.82
CA TYR A 151 4.02 -4.62 -7.12
C TYR A 151 3.27 -4.82 -8.45
N PRO A 152 3.91 -5.16 -9.59
CA PRO A 152 3.21 -5.46 -10.83
C PRO A 152 2.21 -6.62 -10.71
N VAL A 153 2.54 -7.65 -9.94
CA VAL A 153 1.67 -8.80 -9.71
C VAL A 153 0.44 -8.37 -8.91
N VAL A 154 0.63 -7.58 -7.86
CA VAL A 154 -0.47 -7.03 -7.04
C VAL A 154 -1.37 -6.12 -7.87
N VAL A 155 -0.77 -5.31 -8.74
CA VAL A 155 -1.49 -4.46 -9.68
C VAL A 155 -2.32 -5.29 -10.66
N ALA A 156 -1.72 -6.32 -11.27
CA ALA A 156 -2.41 -7.21 -12.20
C ALA A 156 -3.56 -7.96 -11.50
N ALA A 157 -3.32 -8.50 -10.31
CA ALA A 157 -4.34 -9.16 -9.49
C ALA A 157 -5.48 -8.19 -9.13
N SER A 158 -5.16 -6.95 -8.74
CA SER A 158 -6.16 -5.92 -8.44
C SER A 158 -6.99 -5.56 -9.68
N HIS A 159 -6.39 -5.54 -10.87
CA HIS A 159 -7.11 -5.31 -12.12
C HIS A 159 -8.02 -6.49 -12.49
N MET A 160 -7.54 -7.73 -12.36
CA MET A 160 -8.30 -8.94 -12.71
C MET A 160 -9.46 -9.23 -11.75
N LEU A 161 -9.22 -9.10 -10.44
CA LEU A 161 -10.21 -9.45 -9.40
C LEU A 161 -11.27 -8.35 -9.21
N PHE A 162 -10.87 -7.08 -9.28
CA PHE A 162 -11.72 -5.96 -8.89
C PHE A 162 -12.09 -5.03 -10.04
N GLY A 163 -11.58 -5.29 -11.25
CA GLY A 163 -11.80 -4.45 -12.42
C GLY A 163 -11.28 -3.02 -12.24
N LEU A 164 -10.34 -2.81 -11.31
CA LEU A 164 -9.80 -1.50 -10.96
C LEU A 164 -8.94 -0.98 -12.12
N ARG A 165 -9.58 -0.28 -13.07
CA ARG A 165 -8.93 0.46 -14.14
C ARG A 165 -8.54 1.86 -13.65
N LYS A 166 -7.45 2.42 -14.20
CA LYS A 166 -7.16 3.86 -14.06
C LYS A 166 -8.37 4.64 -14.56
N ALA A 167 -8.78 5.68 -13.83
CA ALA A 167 -9.81 6.59 -14.31
C ALA A 167 -9.31 7.27 -15.60
N ALA A 168 -10.09 7.22 -16.67
CA ALA A 168 -9.73 7.86 -17.94
C ALA A 168 -9.77 9.40 -17.81
N PRO A 169 -9.00 10.16 -18.61
CA PRO A 169 -9.05 11.62 -18.59
C PRO A 169 -10.48 12.09 -18.88
N GLY A 170 -11.08 12.85 -17.95
CA GLY A 170 -12.47 13.33 -18.07
C GLY A 170 -13.54 12.44 -17.43
N GLU A 171 -13.19 11.29 -16.83
CA GLU A 171 -14.12 10.58 -15.94
C GLU A 171 -14.32 11.38 -14.64
N VAL A 172 -15.53 11.91 -14.46
CA VAL A 172 -16.01 12.37 -13.16
C VAL A 172 -15.94 11.20 -12.18
N ASP A 173 -15.38 11.46 -10.99
CA ASP A 173 -15.38 10.45 -9.93
C ASP A 173 -16.81 10.02 -9.62
N ALA A 174 -17.00 8.88 -8.97
CA ALA A 174 -18.34 8.39 -8.62
C ALA A 174 -19.15 9.44 -7.82
N LEU A 175 -18.48 10.39 -7.17
CA LEU A 175 -19.02 11.53 -6.42
C LEU A 175 -19.26 12.81 -7.24
N GLY A 176 -19.10 12.80 -8.57
CA GLY A 176 -19.36 13.95 -9.44
C GLY A 176 -18.31 15.07 -9.39
N HIS A 177 -17.22 14.89 -8.66
CA HIS A 177 -16.09 15.82 -8.71
C HIS A 177 -15.32 15.67 -10.02
N ARG A 178 -15.07 16.80 -10.69
CA ARG A 178 -14.05 16.87 -11.76
C ARG A 178 -12.69 16.68 -11.10
N LEU A 179 -12.00 15.59 -11.47
CA LEU A 179 -10.63 15.28 -11.04
C LEU A 179 -9.65 15.60 -12.16
#